data_AF-A0A9D0ZTV0-F1
#
_entry.id   AF-A0A9D0ZTV0-F1
#
_cell.length_a   1.000
_cell.length_b   1.000
_cell.length_c   1.000
_cell.angle_alpha   90.00
_cell.angle_beta   90.00
_cell.angle_gamma   90.00
#
_symmetry.space_group_name_H-M   'P 1'
#
loop_
_entity.id
_entity.type
_entity.pdbx_description
1 polymer ?
#
loop_
_entity_poly.entity_id
_entity_poly.type
_entity_poly.pdbx_seq_one_letter_code
_entity_poly.pdbx_strand_id
1 'polypeptide(L)'
;MAKMTVYHGGYMPVEHPQIRIGRHTKDFGSGFYCTIIKEQAERWAKRYDKKIVSIYEVRLNSNLKVKEFKEMTDEWLDFIIACRSGKLHNYDIVIGAMAND
;
A
#
# COMPACT_ATOMS: atom_id res chain seq x y z
N MET A 1 7.09 -5.10 20.29
CA MET A 1 6.42 -4.51 19.11
C MET A 1 5.78 -5.62 18.31
N ALA A 2 4.53 -5.46 17.88
CA ALA A 2 3.84 -6.48 17.11
C ALA A 2 4.49 -6.66 15.73
N LYS A 3 4.64 -7.91 15.30
CA LYS A 3 5.01 -8.26 13.92
C LYS A 3 3.75 -8.49 13.11
N MET A 4 3.76 -8.09 11.85
CA MET A 4 2.67 -8.32 10.91
C MET A 4 3.24 -8.88 9.61
N THR A 5 2.63 -9.95 9.10
CA THR A 5 2.93 -10.45 7.76
C THR A 5 2.15 -9.65 6.73
N VAL A 6 2.85 -9.15 5.71
CA VAL A 6 2.23 -8.44 4.58
C VAL A 6 2.72 -9.02 3.25
N TYR A 7 1.90 -8.86 2.22
CA TYR A 7 2.07 -9.44 0.90
C TYR A 7 2.10 -8.35 -0.17
N HIS A 8 3.00 -8.50 -1.14
CA HIS A 8 3.07 -7.64 -2.33
C HIS A 8 2.97 -8.50 -3.59
N GLY A 9 1.99 -8.22 -4.43
CA GLY A 9 1.86 -8.84 -5.76
C GLY A 9 2.55 -8.02 -6.84
N GLY A 10 3.41 -8.67 -7.63
CA GLY A 10 4.16 -8.03 -8.71
C GLY A 10 4.68 -9.02 -9.75
N TYR A 11 5.55 -8.53 -10.64
CA TYR A 11 6.15 -9.32 -11.71
C TYR A 11 7.53 -9.91 -11.38
N MET A 12 8.15 -9.43 -10.30
CA MET A 12 9.45 -9.90 -9.85
C MET A 12 9.51 -9.90 -8.31
N PRO A 13 10.36 -10.76 -7.71
CA PRO A 13 10.68 -10.65 -6.30
C PRO A 13 11.29 -9.29 -5.99
N VAL A 14 10.90 -8.70 -4.87
CA VAL A 14 11.48 -7.44 -4.38
C VAL A 14 12.19 -7.73 -3.06
N GLU A 15 13.52 -7.68 -3.09
CA GLU A 15 14.34 -7.94 -1.90
C GLU A 15 14.35 -6.74 -0.94
N HIS A 16 14.40 -5.53 -1.50
CA HIS A 16 14.43 -4.28 -0.75
C HIS A 16 13.27 -3.38 -1.19
N PRO A 17 12.16 -3.35 -0.42
CA PRO A 17 11.05 -2.44 -0.66
C PRO A 17 11.51 -0.99 -0.71
N GLN A 18 11.01 -0.23 -1.69
CA GLN A 18 11.33 1.19 -1.87
C GLN A 18 10.08 1.96 -2.25
N ILE A 19 9.95 3.17 -1.73
CA ILE A 19 8.94 4.12 -2.19
C ILE A 19 9.40 4.65 -3.55
N ARG A 20 8.63 4.36 -4.59
CA ARG A 20 8.90 4.86 -5.94
C ARG A 20 7.90 5.95 -6.28
N ILE A 21 8.40 7.11 -6.69
CA ILE A 21 7.58 8.20 -7.22
C ILE A 21 7.25 7.83 -8.68
N GLY A 22 6.00 7.41 -8.89
CA GLY A 22 5.49 7.04 -10.20
C GLY A 22 4.88 8.22 -10.94
N ARG A 23 4.68 8.06 -12.26
CA ARG A 23 3.98 9.04 -13.11
C ARG A 23 2.46 9.06 -12.88
N HIS A 24 1.92 7.96 -12.34
CA HIS A 24 0.50 7.80 -12.02
C HIS A 24 0.32 7.79 -10.51
N THR A 25 -0.65 8.57 -10.04
CA THR A 25 -1.05 8.65 -8.64
C THR A 25 -1.99 7.50 -8.29
N LYS A 26 -1.65 6.76 -7.24
CA LYS A 26 -2.51 5.72 -6.66
C LYS A 26 -3.36 6.29 -5.52
N ASP A 27 -4.29 5.49 -5.01
CA ASP A 27 -5.23 5.87 -3.94
C ASP A 27 -4.53 6.48 -2.71
N PHE A 28 -3.35 5.99 -2.35
CA PHE A 28 -2.55 6.51 -1.22
C PHE A 28 -1.22 7.13 -1.68
N GLY A 29 -1.16 7.66 -2.91
CA GLY A 29 0.01 8.36 -3.41
C GLY A 29 1.21 7.46 -3.71
N SER A 30 2.42 8.01 -3.59
CA SER A 30 3.66 7.26 -3.83
C SER A 30 4.00 6.40 -2.62
N GLY A 31 4.19 5.09 -2.83
CA GLY A 31 4.42 4.16 -1.74
C GLY A 31 4.80 2.76 -2.21
N PHE A 32 5.25 1.93 -1.26
CA PHE A 32 5.36 0.49 -1.48
C PHE A 32 4.09 -0.18 -0.96
N TYR A 33 3.29 -0.71 -1.89
CA TYR A 33 1.95 -1.19 -1.58
C TYR A 33 1.97 -2.65 -1.16
N CYS A 34 1.46 -2.91 0.04
CA CYS A 34 1.28 -4.24 0.60
C CYS A 34 -0.15 -4.43 1.07
N THR A 35 -0.56 -5.68 1.26
CA THR A 35 -1.83 -6.06 1.89
C THR A 35 -1.59 -7.16 2.91
N ILE A 36 -2.48 -7.28 3.89
CA ILE A 36 -2.50 -8.38 4.85
C ILE A 36 -3.25 -9.60 4.30
N ILE A 37 -3.95 -9.42 3.18
CA ILE A 37 -4.79 -10.42 2.53
C ILE A 37 -4.00 -11.02 1.36
N LYS A 38 -3.55 -12.27 1.52
CA LYS A 38 -2.71 -12.94 0.51
C LYS A 38 -3.40 -13.01 -0.85
N GLU A 39 -4.70 -13.32 -0.87
CA GLU A 39 -5.52 -13.46 -2.06
C GLU A 39 -5.59 -12.14 -2.85
N GLN A 40 -5.58 -11.00 -2.16
CA GLN A 40 -5.55 -9.69 -2.80
C GLN A 40 -4.18 -9.42 -3.46
N ALA A 41 -3.07 -9.79 -2.81
CA ALA A 41 -1.75 -9.73 -3.45
C ALA A 41 -1.65 -10.66 -4.67
N GLU A 42 -2.26 -11.84 -4.62
CA GLU A 42 -2.35 -12.75 -5.78
C GLU A 42 -3.16 -12.11 -6.92
N ARG A 43 -4.27 -11.41 -6.62
CA ARG A 43 -5.03 -10.64 -7.62
C ARG A 43 -4.17 -9.55 -8.27
N TRP A 44 -3.32 -8.86 -7.51
CA TRP A 44 -2.40 -7.87 -8.09
C TRP A 44 -1.38 -8.52 -9.02
N ALA A 45 -0.81 -9.65 -8.60
CA ALA A 45 0.18 -10.38 -9.39
C ALA A 45 -0.41 -10.92 -10.71
N LYS A 46 -1.70 -11.29 -10.73
CA LYS A 46 -2.40 -11.79 -11.93
C LYS A 46 -2.38 -10.82 -13.12
N ARG A 47 -2.14 -9.52 -12.89
CA ARG A 47 -2.03 -8.50 -13.94
C ARG A 47 -0.75 -8.62 -14.77
N TYR A 48 0.21 -9.45 -14.36
CA TYR A 48 1.50 -9.65 -15.01
C TYR A 48 1.63 -11.07 -15.57
N ASP A 49 2.48 -11.23 -16.60
CA ASP A 49 2.77 -12.55 -17.17
C ASP A 49 3.42 -13.46 -16.14
N LYS A 50 4.52 -12.97 -15.53
CA LYS A 50 5.17 -13.57 -14.37
C LYS A 50 4.46 -13.10 -13.11
N LYS A 51 3.91 -14.05 -12.33
CA LYS A 51 3.07 -13.76 -11.17
C LYS A 51 3.84 -14.09 -9.91
N ILE A 52 4.28 -13.08 -9.17
CA ILE A 52 5.06 -13.25 -7.93
C ILE A 52 4.34 -12.58 -6.78
N VAL A 53 4.24 -13.28 -5.65
CA VAL A 53 3.83 -12.72 -4.36
C VAL A 53 5.05 -12.72 -3.45
N SER A 54 5.52 -11.53 -3.08
CA SER A 54 6.59 -11.34 -2.09
C SER A 54 5.97 -11.22 -0.70
N ILE A 55 6.62 -11.83 0.30
CA ILE A 55 6.13 -11.90 1.69
C ILE A 55 7.14 -11.16 2.58
N TYR A 56 6.63 -10.32 3.49
CA TYR A 56 7.46 -9.55 4.42
C TYR A 56 6.91 -9.64 5.84
N GLU A 57 7.81 -9.61 6.82
CA GLU A 57 7.47 -9.29 8.21
C GLU A 57 7.73 -7.81 8.46
N VAL A 58 6.70 -7.07 8.86
CA VAL A 58 6.78 -5.66 9.22
C VAL A 58 6.69 -5.51 10.74
N ARG A 59 7.50 -4.60 11.29
CA ARG A 59 7.41 -4.16 12.68
C ARG A 59 6.99 -2.70 12.69
N LEU A 60 5.81 -2.43 13.24
CA LEU A 60 5.34 -1.06 13.40
C LEU A 60 6.06 -0.42 14.59
N ASN A 61 6.67 0.73 14.34
CA ASN A 61 7.31 1.56 15.35
C ASN A 61 6.36 2.71 15.72
N SER A 62 6.21 2.99 17.02
CA SER A 62 5.37 4.08 17.53
C SER A 62 5.83 5.47 17.09
N ASN A 63 7.07 5.60 16.62
CA ASN A 63 7.60 6.87 16.10
C ASN A 63 7.17 7.17 14.66
N LEU A 64 6.48 6.23 13.99
CA LEU A 64 5.97 6.42 12.63
C LEU A 64 4.67 7.21 12.65
N LYS A 65 4.51 8.12 11.68
CA LYS A 65 3.26 8.82 11.41
C LYS A 65 2.32 7.90 10.65
N VAL A 66 1.47 7.19 11.37
CA VAL A 66 0.48 6.26 10.79
C VAL A 66 -0.86 6.97 10.62
N LYS A 67 -1.41 6.94 9.40
CA LYS A 67 -2.80 7.30 9.11
C LYS A 67 -3.59 6.03 8.83
N GLU A 68 -4.62 5.77 9.63
CA GLU A 68 -5.48 4.60 9.45
C GLU A 68 -6.92 5.05 9.18
N PHE A 69 -7.51 4.51 8.11
CA PHE A 69 -8.91 4.65 7.75
C PHE A 69 -9.60 3.31 7.98
N LYS A 70 -10.34 3.21 9.09
CA LYS A 70 -11.09 1.99 9.45
C LYS A 70 -12.32 1.78 8.58
N GLU A 71 -12.89 2.87 8.09
CA GLU A 71 -14.12 2.91 7.31
C GLU A 71 -13.93 3.84 6.11
N MET A 72 -14.73 3.62 5.06
CA MET A 72 -14.75 4.46 3.85
C MET A 72 -15.56 5.75 4.10
N THR A 73 -15.01 6.64 4.92
CA THR A 73 -15.62 7.92 5.28
C THR A 73 -15.34 9.01 4.23
N ASP A 74 -15.97 10.18 4.37
CA ASP A 74 -15.64 11.36 3.56
C ASP A 74 -14.16 11.75 3.70
N GLU A 75 -13.58 11.62 4.90
CA GLU A 75 -12.15 11.88 5.12
C GLU A 75 -11.26 10.93 4.32
N TRP A 76 -11.63 9.65 4.24
CA TRP A 76 -10.93 8.67 3.40
C TRP A 76 -11.04 9.04 1.92
N LEU A 77 -12.24 9.43 1.47
CA LEU A 77 -12.48 9.82 0.09
C LEU A 77 -11.68 11.07 -0.29
N ASP A 78 -11.71 12.10 0.55
CA ASP A 78 -10.94 13.34 0.38
C ASP A 78 -9.44 13.06 0.30
N PHE A 79 -8.94 12.15 1.16
CA PHE A 79 -7.54 11.75 1.14
C PHE A 79 -7.15 11.08 -0.18
N ILE A 80 -8.00 10.18 -0.70
CA ILE A 80 -7.78 9.54 -2.01
C ILE A 80 -7.79 10.57 -3.13
N ILE A 81 -8.74 11.49 -3.13
CA ILE A 81 -8.83 12.56 -4.14
C ILE A 81 -7.57 13.45 -4.09
N ALA A 82 -7.10 13.79 -2.89
CA ALA A 82 -5.86 14.54 -2.71
C ALA A 82 -4.64 13.77 -3.28
N CYS A 83 -4.50 12.49 -2.95
CA CYS A 83 -3.42 11.65 -3.45
C CYS A 83 -3.46 11.52 -4.98
N ARG A 84 -4.65 11.28 -5.55
CA ARG A 84 -4.89 11.16 -7.00
C ARG A 84 -4.68 12.47 -7.76
N SER A 85 -4.79 13.61 -7.09
CA SER A 85 -4.43 14.93 -7.65
C SER A 85 -2.95 15.28 -7.48
N GLY A 86 -2.15 14.37 -6.92
CA GLY A 86 -0.70 14.54 -6.75
C GLY A 86 -0.31 15.32 -5.50
N LYS A 87 -1.25 15.62 -4.58
CA LYS A 87 -0.89 16.22 -3.29
C LYS A 87 -0.11 15.21 -2.46
N LEU A 88 1.03 15.65 -1.94
CA LEU A 88 1.88 14.86 -1.05
C LEU A 88 1.36 14.94 0.39
N HIS A 89 1.50 13.83 1.11
CA HIS A 89 1.34 13.77 2.56
C HIS A 89 2.66 13.38 3.22
N ASN A 90 2.75 13.55 4.53
CA ASN A 90 3.94 13.25 5.33
C ASN A 90 3.78 12.04 6.26
N TYR A 91 2.75 11.21 6.03
CA TYR A 91 2.58 9.93 6.71
C TYR A 91 3.60 8.90 6.21
N ASP A 92 4.17 8.15 7.15
CA ASP A 92 5.09 7.04 6.86
C ASP A 92 4.33 5.77 6.44
N ILE A 93 3.13 5.58 7.01
CA ILE A 93 2.25 4.44 6.71
C ILE A 93 0.81 4.94 6.58
N VAL A 94 0.14 4.51 5.51
CA VAL A 94 -1.31 4.70 5.32
C VAL A 94 -1.95 3.32 5.27
N ILE A 95 -2.96 3.10 6.10
CA ILE A 95 -3.74 1.85 6.17
C ILE A 95 -5.18 2.19 5.85
N GLY A 96 -5.78 1.46 4.91
CA GLY A 96 -7.18 1.64 4.55
C GLY A 96 -7.59 0.79 3.37
N ALA A 97 -8.89 0.72 3.12
CA ALA A 97 -9.41 0.08 1.92
C ALA A 97 -8.97 0.84 0.66
N MET A 98 -8.61 0.09 -0.39
CA MET A 98 -8.39 0.65 -1.72
C MET A 98 -9.70 0.67 -2.49
N ALA A 99 -9.93 1.70 -3.30
CA ALA A 99 -11.23 1.96 -3.89
C ALA A 99 -11.65 0.92 -4.96
N ASN A 100 -10.70 0.20 -5.56
CA ASN A 100 -10.92 -0.63 -6.75
C ASN A 100 -10.35 -2.06 -6.66
N ASP A 101 -10.33 -2.66 -5.46
CA ASP A 101 -9.43 -3.79 -5.16
C ASP A 101 -10.09 -5.02 -4.53
#